data_AF-A0AAV0KKU9-F1
#
_entry.id   AF-A0AAV0KKU9-F1
#
_cell.length_a   1.000
_cell.length_b   1.000
_cell.length_c   1.000
_cell.angle_alpha   90.00
_cell.angle_beta   90.00
_cell.angle_gamma   90.00
#
_symmetry.space_group_name_H-M   'P 1'
#
loop_
_entity.id
_entity.type
_entity.pdbx_description
1 polymer ?
#
loop_
_entity_poly.entity_id
_entity_poly.type
_entity_poly.pdbx_seq_one_letter_code
_entity_poly.pdbx_strand_id
1 'polypeptide(L)'
;MASLTSLISSPPSSTNNIFPKTSQLSAPIGRLQTLRKSQLAVTCKSSNGRSDPSAASRRDVLLGLGAGLYGAGAFVTDPFSAAFARPIDGPSQDVCKLATPSPGNPLQIECCPPAMAGRESKPFQFPSPSEPKRIRRPAHLASQDKEYVEKYKLAMKRMKCLPPEDPRSFFQQAKVHCAYCNGSYVQSSHTNLGLQIHFSWLFLPFHRMYLHFYERILGSLIQDPTFALPFWNWDHEDGMAIAEMFKDPESPLFDGLRNVYHLPSNKPLDLRWDRVTEDKPFERIRDDNYARVYELMVSGAQRRLEFFGPKYRAGDPPPAGGGGTSERLHNMAHLWTGGHNQQFGEDMGNFYSAGRDPIFYVHHCNVDRLWNVWKTIGGFRFDFDDYDYLNTSFLFYDENSDLIKIKVKDVLDPQALGLEYEDRPIPWRNSRPVPTAANAARTATAAAFGGPAEAQAAVGPRFPLVLEKVTTVMVPRPKKGRTAKEKSAASEILVVEGIELEGDKVVQFEVVINDDPDNPSGPSNSEFAGSFLNIPHVHGNNGHNKFVTGLRMDITELLEDIGAENDDQIQVTLVPKKSDGPVTIGGLKIEYSS
;
A
#
# COMPACT_ATOMS: atom_id res chain seq x y z
N MET A 1 -29.49 49.64 54.45
CA MET A 1 -29.50 50.96 53.79
C MET A 1 -29.33 50.67 52.30
N ALA A 2 -30.44 50.61 51.55
CA ALA A 2 -30.94 51.70 50.69
C ALA A 2 -29.97 51.97 49.51
N SER A 3 -30.34 52.00 48.22
CA SER A 3 -31.61 51.86 47.50
C SER A 3 -31.31 51.97 45.98
N LEU A 4 -32.00 51.19 45.13
CA LEU A 4 -32.71 51.53 43.86
C LEU A 4 -32.02 52.45 42.80
N THR A 5 -32.13 52.33 41.45
CA THR A 5 -33.17 51.77 40.55
C THR A 5 -32.77 51.81 39.05
N SER A 6 -33.27 50.82 38.28
CA SER A 6 -33.81 50.74 36.87
C SER A 6 -33.52 51.82 35.79
N LEU A 7 -33.44 51.51 34.48
CA LEU A 7 -34.53 51.18 33.49
C LEU A 7 -33.90 50.73 32.13
N ILE A 8 -34.18 49.56 31.52
CA ILE A 8 -35.24 49.15 30.57
C ILE A 8 -35.71 50.19 29.52
N SER A 9 -35.52 49.93 28.22
CA SER A 9 -36.59 49.98 27.18
C SER A 9 -36.18 49.42 25.80
N SER A 10 -37.07 48.60 25.24
CA SER A 10 -37.33 48.30 23.81
C SER A 10 -38.87 48.35 23.65
N PRO A 11 -39.51 48.28 22.46
CA PRO A 11 -39.23 48.77 21.10
C PRO A 11 -40.37 49.73 20.62
N PRO A 12 -40.60 49.95 19.30
CA PRO A 12 -41.81 49.34 18.75
C PRO A 12 -41.73 48.84 17.29
N SER A 13 -42.69 47.98 16.98
CA SER A 13 -43.10 47.38 15.70
C SER A 13 -43.75 48.36 14.73
N SER A 14 -43.65 48.12 13.41
CA SER A 14 -44.74 48.39 12.47
C SER A 14 -44.73 47.43 11.27
N THR A 15 -45.94 47.03 10.91
CA THR A 15 -46.38 46.07 9.89
C THR A 15 -46.55 46.72 8.50
N ASN A 16 -46.50 45.94 7.42
CA ASN A 16 -47.52 46.01 6.35
C ASN A 16 -47.50 44.79 5.40
N ASN A 17 -48.70 44.25 5.18
CA ASN A 17 -49.08 43.15 4.27
C ASN A 17 -49.16 43.62 2.82
N ILE A 18 -48.76 42.78 1.84
CA ILE A 18 -49.36 42.73 0.48
C ILE A 18 -49.22 41.29 -0.09
N PHE A 19 -50.36 40.65 -0.42
CA PHE A 19 -50.46 39.50 -1.35
C PHE A 19 -50.54 40.01 -2.80
N PRO A 20 -50.11 39.24 -3.82
CA PRO A 20 -51.14 38.58 -4.65
C PRO A 20 -50.76 37.25 -5.34
N LYS A 21 -51.81 36.44 -5.51
CA LYS A 21 -52.23 35.65 -6.70
C LYS A 21 -51.42 34.46 -7.23
N THR A 22 -52.22 33.39 -7.33
CA THR A 22 -52.13 32.17 -8.14
C THR A 22 -51.97 32.42 -9.65
N SER A 23 -51.28 31.50 -10.32
CA SER A 23 -51.54 31.16 -11.72
C SER A 23 -51.43 29.65 -11.92
N GLN A 24 -52.44 29.07 -12.58
CA GLN A 24 -52.46 27.72 -13.12
C GLN A 24 -52.21 27.79 -14.63
N LEU A 25 -51.52 26.79 -15.19
CA LEU A 25 -51.74 26.22 -16.54
C LEU A 25 -50.98 24.87 -16.58
N SER A 26 -51.68 23.73 -16.53
CA SER A 26 -52.13 22.92 -17.67
C SER A 26 -51.04 21.99 -18.25
N ALA A 27 -51.12 20.69 -17.92
CA ALA A 27 -50.51 19.59 -18.68
C ALA A 27 -51.62 18.57 -19.05
N PRO A 28 -51.66 18.05 -20.29
CA PRO A 28 -52.80 17.29 -20.77
C PRO A 28 -52.74 15.82 -20.34
N ILE A 29 -53.91 15.30 -19.98
CA ILE A 29 -54.22 13.86 -19.95
C ILE A 29 -54.38 13.41 -21.40
N GLY A 30 -53.64 12.37 -21.79
CA GLY A 30 -53.67 11.81 -23.14
C GLY A 30 -53.32 10.32 -23.18
N ARG A 31 -54.37 9.50 -23.08
CA ARG A 31 -54.57 8.18 -23.70
C ARG A 31 -53.69 6.98 -23.28
N LEU A 32 -54.30 6.13 -22.46
CA LEU A 32 -54.18 4.67 -22.55
C LEU A 32 -54.56 4.19 -23.96
N GLN A 33 -53.68 3.43 -24.60
CA GLN A 33 -54.05 2.45 -25.61
C GLN A 33 -53.36 1.11 -25.30
N THR A 34 -54.21 0.16 -24.92
CA THR A 34 -54.01 -1.28 -24.98
C THR A 34 -53.49 -1.73 -26.33
N LEU A 35 -52.54 -2.65 -26.41
CA LEU A 35 -52.46 -3.64 -27.50
C LEU A 35 -51.73 -4.92 -27.06
N ARG A 36 -52.57 -5.95 -26.88
CA ARG A 36 -52.43 -7.36 -27.31
C ARG A 36 -51.21 -8.20 -26.89
N LYS A 37 -51.57 -9.20 -26.08
CA LYS A 37 -51.06 -10.58 -26.06
C LYS A 37 -50.60 -11.07 -27.44
N SER A 38 -49.41 -11.66 -27.50
CA SER A 38 -49.15 -12.83 -28.34
C SER A 38 -48.40 -13.88 -27.51
N GLN A 39 -49.12 -14.95 -27.17
CA GLN A 39 -48.54 -16.21 -26.74
C GLN A 39 -47.82 -16.83 -27.93
N LEU A 40 -46.60 -17.29 -27.72
CA LEU A 40 -45.98 -18.32 -28.56
C LEU A 40 -45.22 -19.25 -27.61
N ALA A 41 -45.85 -20.39 -27.34
CA ALA A 41 -45.24 -21.55 -26.71
C ALA A 41 -44.84 -22.51 -27.83
N VAL A 42 -43.57 -22.91 -27.89
CA VAL A 42 -43.14 -24.16 -28.57
C VAL A 42 -41.92 -24.76 -27.84
N THR A 43 -42.24 -25.70 -26.95
CA THR A 43 -41.61 -26.99 -26.61
C THR A 43 -40.08 -27.22 -26.68
N CYS A 44 -39.56 -27.73 -25.57
CA CYS A 44 -38.31 -28.47 -25.42
C CYS A 44 -38.29 -29.79 -26.22
N LYS A 45 -37.11 -30.18 -26.73
CA LYS A 45 -36.72 -31.60 -26.88
C LYS A 45 -35.27 -31.79 -26.47
N SER A 46 -35.05 -32.70 -25.53
CA SER A 46 -33.75 -33.25 -25.19
C SER A 46 -33.44 -34.42 -26.11
N SER A 47 -32.17 -34.66 -26.38
CA SER A 47 -31.67 -35.97 -26.79
C SER A 47 -30.27 -36.17 -26.21
N ASN A 48 -30.19 -37.04 -25.21
CA ASN A 48 -28.95 -37.65 -24.75
C ASN A 48 -28.32 -38.48 -25.88
N GLY A 49 -27.01 -38.38 -26.04
CA GLY A 49 -26.21 -39.29 -26.86
C GLY A 49 -24.73 -39.20 -26.48
N ARG A 50 -24.27 -40.13 -25.64
CA ARG A 50 -22.84 -40.45 -25.46
C ARG A 50 -22.44 -41.43 -26.55
N SER A 51 -21.33 -41.15 -27.26
CA SER A 51 -20.40 -42.17 -27.79
C SER A 51 -19.17 -41.50 -28.41
N ASP A 52 -18.01 -41.73 -27.82
CA ASP A 52 -16.68 -41.73 -28.46
C ASP A 52 -16.44 -43.15 -29.06
N PRO A 53 -15.39 -43.46 -29.86
CA PRO A 53 -14.40 -42.63 -30.56
C PRO A 53 -14.13 -43.04 -32.04
N SER A 54 -13.20 -42.33 -32.68
CA SER A 54 -12.38 -42.73 -33.86
C SER A 54 -13.01 -42.65 -35.27
N ALA A 55 -12.46 -41.75 -36.09
CA ALA A 55 -12.07 -42.02 -37.48
C ALA A 55 -11.29 -40.82 -38.05
N ALA A 56 -10.02 -41.06 -38.36
CA ALA A 56 -9.16 -40.14 -39.08
C ALA A 56 -9.56 -40.05 -40.56
N SER A 57 -9.41 -38.87 -41.15
CA SER A 57 -9.21 -38.70 -42.59
C SER A 57 -8.05 -37.75 -42.84
N ARG A 58 -7.08 -38.25 -43.62
CA ARG A 58 -5.80 -37.65 -44.00
C ARG A 58 -5.90 -36.93 -45.34
N ARG A 59 -5.04 -35.92 -45.53
CA ARG A 59 -4.41 -35.34 -46.76
C ARG A 59 -4.30 -33.82 -46.58
N ASP A 60 -3.18 -33.11 -46.72
CA ASP A 60 -1.81 -33.32 -47.24
C ASP A 60 -0.88 -32.38 -46.42
N VAL A 61 0.29 -32.76 -45.88
CA VAL A 61 1.61 -33.07 -46.48
C VAL A 61 2.34 -31.85 -47.10
N LEU A 62 3.31 -31.30 -46.36
CA LEU A 62 4.72 -30.99 -46.74
C LEU A 62 5.36 -30.13 -45.62
N LEU A 63 6.10 -30.70 -44.66
CA LEU A 63 7.52 -31.10 -44.71
C LEU A 63 8.48 -29.97 -45.11
N GLY A 64 9.24 -29.52 -44.12
CA GLY A 64 10.46 -28.72 -44.22
C GLY A 64 11.26 -28.80 -42.93
N LEU A 65 11.60 -30.03 -42.50
CA LEU A 65 12.59 -30.29 -41.45
C LEU A 65 13.99 -30.25 -42.06
N GLY A 66 14.86 -29.43 -41.49
CA GLY A 66 16.31 -29.51 -41.64
C GLY A 66 16.94 -29.35 -40.27
N ALA A 67 17.25 -30.48 -39.64
CA ALA A 67 17.78 -30.61 -38.29
C ALA A 67 19.27 -30.27 -38.20
N GLY A 68 19.68 -29.75 -37.04
CA GLY A 68 21.06 -29.78 -36.55
C GLY A 68 21.04 -30.34 -35.11
N LEU A 69 21.33 -31.63 -34.98
CA LEU A 69 21.41 -32.41 -33.74
C LEU A 69 22.87 -32.48 -33.25
N TYR A 70 23.13 -31.99 -32.05
CA TYR A 70 24.12 -32.44 -31.03
C TYR A 70 23.67 -31.74 -29.73
N GLY A 71 23.52 -32.31 -28.53
CA GLY A 71 23.75 -33.61 -27.91
C GLY A 71 23.33 -33.40 -26.44
N ALA A 72 22.73 -34.42 -25.83
CA ALA A 72 21.84 -34.31 -24.68
C ALA A 72 22.53 -34.16 -23.30
N GLY A 73 21.81 -33.56 -22.35
CA GLY A 73 22.17 -33.54 -20.93
C GLY A 73 21.04 -33.04 -20.01
N ALA A 74 20.16 -33.95 -19.59
CA ALA A 74 19.25 -33.89 -18.42
C ALA A 74 18.26 -32.71 -18.30
N PHE A 75 17.14 -32.78 -19.03
CA PHE A 75 15.88 -32.21 -18.55
C PHE A 75 15.23 -33.20 -17.59
N VAL A 76 15.31 -32.94 -16.29
CA VAL A 76 14.31 -33.45 -15.34
C VAL A 76 13.06 -32.62 -15.60
N THR A 77 12.18 -33.13 -16.45
CA THR A 77 10.83 -32.60 -16.61
C THR A 77 10.08 -32.89 -15.33
N ASP A 78 9.94 -31.88 -14.49
CA ASP A 78 8.94 -31.83 -13.43
C ASP A 78 7.55 -32.07 -14.08
N PRO A 79 6.79 -33.11 -13.66
CA PRO A 79 5.47 -33.41 -14.22
C PRO A 79 4.42 -32.32 -14.00
N PHE A 80 4.74 -31.22 -13.29
CA PHE A 80 3.80 -30.13 -12.97
C PHE A 80 4.00 -28.82 -13.76
N SER A 81 4.94 -28.73 -14.69
CA SER A 81 5.17 -27.50 -15.50
C SER A 81 4.21 -27.34 -16.70
N ALA A 82 2.94 -27.67 -16.53
CA ALA A 82 1.89 -27.02 -17.31
C ALA A 82 1.56 -25.70 -16.62
N ALA A 83 2.04 -24.58 -17.18
CA ALA A 83 1.77 -23.23 -16.68
C ALA A 83 0.29 -22.87 -16.81
N PHE A 84 -0.54 -23.41 -15.93
CA PHE A 84 -1.91 -22.95 -15.73
C PHE A 84 -1.85 -21.57 -15.06
N ALA A 85 -2.59 -20.61 -15.61
CA ALA A 85 -2.76 -19.30 -14.99
C ALA A 85 -3.36 -19.45 -13.58
N ARG A 86 -2.82 -18.72 -12.61
CA ARG A 86 -3.20 -18.76 -11.19
C ARG A 86 -3.49 -17.35 -10.62
N PRO A 87 -4.29 -16.49 -11.29
CA PRO A 87 -4.67 -15.22 -10.70
C PRO A 87 -5.49 -15.46 -9.42
N ILE A 88 -5.35 -14.58 -8.44
CA ILE A 88 -6.25 -14.57 -7.28
C ILE A 88 -7.62 -14.07 -7.74
N ASP A 89 -8.68 -14.83 -7.45
CA ASP A 89 -10.03 -14.50 -7.88
C ASP A 89 -10.93 -14.07 -6.73
N GLY A 90 -10.59 -12.92 -6.14
CA GLY A 90 -11.27 -12.36 -4.97
C GLY A 90 -11.19 -13.25 -3.72
N PRO A 91 -11.79 -12.80 -2.61
CA PRO A 91 -12.00 -13.64 -1.46
C PRO A 91 -13.17 -14.61 -1.71
N SER A 92 -13.15 -15.75 -1.04
CA SER A 92 -14.35 -16.61 -0.99
C SER A 92 -15.54 -15.82 -0.43
N GLN A 93 -16.66 -15.81 -1.16
CA GLN A 93 -17.88 -15.11 -0.75
C GLN A 93 -18.60 -15.81 0.42
N ASP A 94 -18.35 -17.12 0.60
CA ASP A 94 -18.99 -17.95 1.61
C ASP A 94 -18.21 -18.03 2.92
N VAL A 95 -16.92 -17.67 2.89
CA VAL A 95 -16.01 -17.85 4.02
C VAL A 95 -15.41 -16.51 4.44
N CYS A 96 -15.85 -16.04 5.61
CA CYS A 96 -15.19 -14.98 6.34
C CYS A 96 -15.06 -15.36 7.81
N LYS A 97 -13.85 -15.28 8.34
CA LYS A 97 -13.49 -15.73 9.69
C LYS A 97 -13.21 -14.53 10.60
N LEU A 98 -13.39 -14.72 11.90
CA LEU A 98 -12.94 -13.74 12.90
C LEU A 98 -11.41 -13.63 12.83
N ALA A 99 -10.92 -12.40 12.96
CA ALA A 99 -9.49 -12.12 13.09
C ALA A 99 -9.09 -12.09 14.56
N THR A 100 -7.79 -12.21 14.84
CA THR A 100 -7.23 -12.04 16.19
C THR A 100 -6.09 -11.00 16.15
N PRO A 101 -5.98 -10.11 17.16
CA PRO A 101 -4.90 -9.12 17.21
C PRO A 101 -3.55 -9.74 17.58
N SER A 102 -3.56 -10.88 18.26
CA SER A 102 -2.38 -11.65 18.67
C SER A 102 -2.77 -13.11 18.93
N PRO A 103 -1.93 -14.12 18.65
CA PRO A 103 -2.26 -15.51 18.92
C PRO A 103 -2.53 -15.80 20.40
N GLY A 104 -3.58 -16.59 20.67
CA GLY A 104 -4.02 -16.91 22.03
C GLY A 104 -4.77 -15.79 22.75
N ASN A 105 -4.96 -14.62 22.12
CA ASN A 105 -5.77 -13.56 22.68
C ASN A 105 -7.27 -13.93 22.66
N PRO A 106 -8.02 -13.74 23.76
CA PRO A 106 -9.46 -13.98 23.77
C PRO A 106 -10.27 -12.97 22.93
N LEU A 107 -9.70 -11.81 22.61
CA LEU A 107 -10.33 -10.79 21.78
C LEU A 107 -10.45 -11.28 20.33
N GLN A 108 -11.69 -11.49 19.89
CA GLN A 108 -12.02 -11.78 18.50
C GLN A 108 -12.42 -10.49 17.80
N ILE A 109 -11.81 -10.23 16.65
CA ILE A 109 -12.09 -9.05 15.84
C ILE A 109 -13.02 -9.45 14.71
N GLU A 110 -14.23 -8.90 14.73
CA GLU A 110 -15.20 -9.12 13.67
C GLU A 110 -14.93 -8.20 12.47
N CYS A 111 -14.25 -8.75 11.47
CA CYS A 111 -13.88 -8.01 10.26
C CYS A 111 -14.77 -8.30 9.06
N CYS A 112 -15.74 -9.19 9.20
CA CYS A 112 -16.59 -9.57 8.08
C CYS A 112 -17.56 -8.44 7.71
N PRO A 113 -17.52 -7.94 6.45
CA PRO A 113 -18.52 -7.01 5.95
C PRO A 113 -19.86 -7.74 5.73
N PRO A 114 -20.95 -7.02 5.36
CA PRO A 114 -22.26 -7.63 5.19
C PRO A 114 -22.20 -8.80 4.21
N ALA A 115 -22.90 -9.88 4.55
CA ALA A 115 -22.75 -11.19 3.91
C ALA A 115 -22.77 -11.10 2.37
N MET A 116 -21.65 -11.52 1.76
CA MET A 116 -21.51 -11.71 0.32
C MET A 116 -22.11 -13.05 -0.14
N ALA A 117 -22.31 -13.99 0.79
CA ALA A 117 -22.84 -15.33 0.50
C ALA A 117 -24.17 -15.25 -0.27
N GLY A 118 -24.22 -15.93 -1.42
CA GLY A 118 -25.39 -15.96 -2.30
C GLY A 118 -25.66 -14.66 -3.08
N ARG A 119 -24.81 -13.63 -2.99
CA ARG A 119 -24.93 -12.41 -3.82
C ARG A 119 -24.15 -12.56 -5.12
N GLU A 120 -24.81 -12.27 -6.23
CA GLU A 120 -24.14 -12.18 -7.53
C GLU A 120 -23.29 -10.91 -7.60
N SER A 121 -22.00 -11.06 -7.91
CA SER A 121 -21.11 -9.92 -8.16
C SER A 121 -21.26 -9.41 -9.58
N LYS A 122 -21.41 -8.10 -9.76
CA LYS A 122 -21.41 -7.44 -11.08
C LYS A 122 -19.97 -7.18 -11.53
N PRO A 123 -19.66 -7.26 -12.84
CA PRO A 123 -18.36 -6.84 -13.34
C PRO A 123 -18.20 -5.32 -13.20
N PHE A 124 -16.98 -4.87 -12.89
CA PHE A 124 -16.64 -3.46 -12.88
C PHE A 124 -16.90 -2.79 -14.23
N GLN A 125 -17.40 -1.56 -14.18
CA GLN A 125 -17.58 -0.69 -15.33
C GLN A 125 -16.81 0.60 -15.08
N PHE A 126 -16.08 1.07 -16.10
CA PHE A 126 -15.41 2.36 -16.03
C PHE A 126 -16.44 3.49 -15.86
N PRO A 127 -16.10 4.54 -15.08
CA PRO A 127 -16.88 5.77 -15.05
C PRO A 127 -17.11 6.31 -16.46
N SER A 128 -18.28 6.90 -16.71
CA SER A 128 -18.56 7.51 -18.01
C SER A 128 -17.55 8.63 -18.31
N PRO A 129 -17.07 8.78 -19.56
CA PRO A 129 -16.23 9.93 -19.95
C PRO A 129 -16.91 11.29 -19.74
N SER A 130 -18.24 11.32 -19.59
CA SER A 130 -19.01 12.52 -19.27
C SER A 130 -19.07 12.84 -17.76
N GLU A 131 -18.69 11.90 -16.90
CA GLU A 131 -18.60 12.16 -15.45
C GLU A 131 -17.47 13.17 -15.18
N PRO A 132 -17.66 14.09 -14.23
CA PRO A 132 -16.61 15.02 -13.87
C PRO A 132 -15.41 14.27 -13.27
N LYS A 133 -14.20 14.74 -13.60
CA LYS A 133 -12.97 14.22 -13.00
C LYS A 133 -12.89 14.61 -11.52
N ARG A 134 -12.38 13.71 -10.70
CA ARG A 134 -12.07 13.92 -9.28
C ARG A 134 -10.60 14.27 -9.16
N ILE A 135 -10.28 15.44 -8.61
CA ILE A 135 -8.91 15.92 -8.43
C ILE A 135 -8.56 15.87 -6.94
N ARG A 136 -7.70 14.94 -6.56
CA ARG A 136 -7.21 14.85 -5.17
C ARG A 136 -6.21 15.97 -4.92
N ARG A 137 -6.41 16.74 -3.85
CA ARG A 137 -5.58 17.90 -3.47
C ARG A 137 -4.75 17.60 -2.22
N PRO A 138 -3.61 18.27 -1.98
CA PRO A 138 -2.85 18.10 -0.74
C PRO A 138 -3.70 18.46 0.48
N ALA A 139 -3.73 17.60 1.49
CA ALA A 139 -4.59 17.78 2.67
C ALA A 139 -4.32 19.09 3.43
N HIS A 140 -3.07 19.55 3.50
CA HIS A 140 -2.72 20.81 4.16
C HIS A 140 -3.28 22.04 3.42
N LEU A 141 -3.37 22.00 2.08
CA LEU A 141 -3.99 23.07 1.28
C LEU A 141 -5.51 22.96 1.28
N ALA A 142 -6.02 21.74 1.15
CA ALA A 142 -7.45 21.47 1.24
C ALA A 142 -8.03 21.88 2.60
N SER A 143 -7.22 21.85 3.67
CA SER A 143 -7.61 22.35 5.01
C SER A 143 -7.81 23.86 5.08
N GLN A 144 -7.26 24.63 4.13
CA GLN A 144 -7.42 26.08 4.05
C GLN A 144 -8.73 26.47 3.34
N ASP A 145 -9.30 25.55 2.58
CA ASP A 145 -10.55 25.70 1.85
C ASP A 145 -11.73 25.26 2.75
N LYS A 146 -12.38 26.26 3.37
CA LYS A 146 -13.47 26.02 4.33
C LYS A 146 -14.64 25.25 3.72
N GLU A 147 -14.98 25.51 2.45
CA GLU A 147 -16.08 24.83 1.78
C GLU A 147 -15.74 23.35 1.54
N TYR A 148 -14.49 23.07 1.14
CA TYR A 148 -14.00 21.71 1.01
C TYR A 148 -14.02 20.95 2.35
N VAL A 149 -13.53 21.57 3.43
CA VAL A 149 -13.51 20.94 4.76
C VAL A 149 -14.91 20.61 5.23
N GLU A 150 -15.86 21.55 5.10
CA GLU A 150 -17.24 21.33 5.55
C GLU A 150 -17.96 20.27 4.71
N LYS A 151 -17.74 20.19 3.39
CA LYS A 151 -18.32 19.10 2.59
C LYS A 151 -17.72 17.74 2.94
N TYR A 152 -16.42 17.66 3.24
CA TYR A 152 -15.81 16.39 3.65
C TYR A 152 -16.31 15.97 5.04
N LYS A 153 -16.42 16.90 6.00
CA LYS A 153 -17.05 16.64 7.29
C LYS A 153 -18.50 16.15 7.12
N LEU A 154 -19.27 16.75 6.21
CA LEU A 154 -20.64 16.33 5.93
C LEU A 154 -20.70 14.90 5.37
N ALA A 155 -19.83 14.56 4.40
CA ALA A 155 -19.76 13.22 3.82
C ALA A 155 -19.40 12.17 4.87
N MET A 156 -18.37 12.43 5.69
CA MET A 156 -17.96 11.56 6.77
C MET A 156 -19.06 11.41 7.83
N LYS A 157 -19.71 12.50 8.23
CA LYS A 157 -20.84 12.47 9.17
C LYS A 157 -21.97 11.58 8.65
N ARG A 158 -22.33 11.72 7.36
CA ARG A 158 -23.38 10.88 6.74
C ARG A 158 -22.95 9.41 6.68
N MET A 159 -21.70 9.13 6.32
CA MET A 159 -21.15 7.77 6.29
C MET A 159 -21.14 7.10 7.67
N LYS A 160 -20.80 7.85 8.73
CA LYS A 160 -20.85 7.39 10.13
C LYS A 160 -22.29 7.22 10.66
N CYS A 161 -23.26 7.92 10.10
CA CYS A 161 -24.69 7.81 10.45
C CYS A 161 -25.45 6.72 9.70
N LEU A 162 -24.83 6.07 8.71
CA LEU A 162 -25.47 4.94 8.01
C LEU A 162 -25.70 3.77 8.98
N PRO A 163 -26.72 2.92 8.71
CA PRO A 163 -26.95 1.72 9.50
C PRO A 163 -25.70 0.82 9.53
N PRO A 164 -25.38 0.14 10.65
CA PRO A 164 -24.19 -0.70 10.78
C PRO A 164 -24.09 -1.82 9.74
N GLU A 165 -25.22 -2.28 9.21
CA GLU A 165 -25.32 -3.32 8.17
C GLU A 165 -25.18 -2.77 6.74
N ASP A 166 -25.25 -1.45 6.54
CA ASP A 166 -25.03 -0.84 5.23
C ASP A 166 -23.55 -0.99 4.86
N PRO A 167 -23.19 -1.65 3.74
CA PRO A 167 -21.81 -1.88 3.36
C PRO A 167 -21.02 -0.58 3.11
N ARG A 168 -21.72 0.54 2.93
CA ARG A 168 -21.14 1.87 2.73
C ARG A 168 -20.87 2.59 4.05
N SER A 169 -21.38 2.09 5.18
CA SER A 169 -21.15 2.71 6.49
C SER A 169 -19.66 2.73 6.84
N PHE A 170 -19.27 3.72 7.65
CA PHE A 170 -17.86 3.95 7.98
C PHE A 170 -17.20 2.71 8.59
N PHE A 171 -17.91 2.01 9.47
CA PHE A 171 -17.41 0.81 10.11
C PHE A 171 -17.31 -0.38 9.15
N GLN A 172 -18.22 -0.49 8.17
CA GLN A 172 -18.13 -1.54 7.15
C GLN A 172 -17.00 -1.27 6.17
N GLN A 173 -16.76 -0.01 5.80
CA GLN A 173 -15.57 0.37 5.04
C GLN A 173 -14.30 0.01 5.81
N ALA A 174 -14.16 0.41 7.08
CA ALA A 174 -13.01 0.02 7.92
C ALA A 174 -12.79 -1.51 7.97
N LYS A 175 -13.88 -2.29 8.02
CA LYS A 175 -13.84 -3.77 8.01
C LYS A 175 -13.32 -4.35 6.70
N VAL A 176 -13.46 -3.66 5.55
CA VAL A 176 -12.86 -4.10 4.27
C VAL A 176 -11.36 -4.29 4.44
N HIS A 177 -10.66 -3.27 4.96
CA HIS A 177 -9.22 -3.36 5.19
C HIS A 177 -8.88 -4.50 6.14
N CYS A 178 -9.55 -4.59 7.29
CA CYS A 178 -9.29 -5.68 8.22
C CYS A 178 -9.48 -7.06 7.57
N ALA A 179 -10.54 -7.26 6.79
CA ALA A 179 -10.88 -8.57 6.26
C ALA A 179 -9.82 -9.11 5.28
N TYR A 180 -9.29 -8.21 4.44
CA TYR A 180 -8.24 -8.52 3.46
C TYR A 180 -6.83 -8.61 4.06
N CYS A 181 -6.61 -8.06 5.27
CA CYS A 181 -5.27 -7.89 5.83
C CYS A 181 -4.99 -8.73 7.08
N ASN A 182 -6.02 -9.19 7.78
CA ASN A 182 -5.91 -9.88 9.08
C ASN A 182 -6.47 -11.32 9.04
N GLY A 183 -6.45 -11.94 7.86
CA GLY A 183 -6.72 -13.38 7.71
C GLY A 183 -8.20 -13.79 7.82
N SER A 184 -9.13 -12.83 7.79
CA SER A 184 -10.56 -13.14 7.76
C SER A 184 -10.98 -13.75 6.44
N TYR A 185 -10.43 -13.25 5.32
CA TYR A 185 -10.68 -13.83 4.00
C TYR A 185 -9.72 -14.95 3.64
N VAL A 186 -10.24 -15.87 2.84
CA VAL A 186 -9.50 -16.97 2.23
C VAL A 186 -9.59 -16.87 0.71
N GLN A 187 -8.65 -17.51 0.02
CA GLN A 187 -8.62 -17.52 -1.44
C GLN A 187 -9.81 -18.34 -1.97
N SER A 188 -10.56 -17.80 -2.95
CA SER A 188 -11.77 -18.45 -3.49
C SER A 188 -11.55 -19.88 -3.98
N SER A 189 -10.41 -20.13 -4.65
CA SER A 189 -10.05 -21.45 -5.19
C SER A 189 -9.30 -22.34 -4.19
N HIS A 190 -8.89 -21.80 -3.03
CA HIS A 190 -8.09 -22.49 -2.02
C HIS A 190 -8.51 -22.03 -0.62
N THR A 191 -9.70 -22.44 -0.17
CA THR A 191 -10.33 -21.94 1.07
C THR A 191 -9.59 -22.30 2.37
N ASN A 192 -8.59 -23.18 2.27
CA ASN A 192 -7.65 -23.50 3.34
C ASN A 192 -6.50 -22.49 3.46
N LEU A 193 -6.30 -21.61 2.48
CA LEU A 193 -5.27 -20.58 2.48
C LEU A 193 -5.90 -19.20 2.73
N GLY A 194 -5.32 -18.45 3.66
CA GLY A 194 -5.67 -17.05 3.85
C GLY A 194 -5.40 -16.21 2.60
N LEU A 195 -6.12 -15.10 2.50
CA LEU A 195 -5.81 -14.04 1.56
C LEU A 195 -5.07 -12.92 2.32
N GLN A 196 -3.99 -12.41 1.73
CA GLN A 196 -3.24 -11.28 2.26
C GLN A 196 -2.82 -10.38 1.10
N ILE A 197 -3.24 -9.12 1.15
CA ILE A 197 -2.95 -8.13 0.11
C ILE A 197 -1.64 -7.37 0.37
N HIS A 198 -1.19 -7.34 1.62
CA HIS A 198 0.09 -6.75 2.03
C HIS A 198 1.27 -7.66 1.62
N PHE A 199 2.45 -7.08 1.64
CA PHE A 199 3.73 -7.75 1.40
C PHE A 199 3.85 -8.45 0.05
N SER A 200 3.14 -7.95 -0.96
CA SER A 200 3.15 -8.49 -2.31
C SER A 200 2.83 -7.42 -3.34
N TRP A 201 2.99 -7.78 -4.62
CA TRP A 201 2.60 -6.94 -5.74
C TRP A 201 1.14 -6.44 -5.73
N LEU A 202 0.26 -7.02 -4.89
CA LEU A 202 -1.15 -6.65 -4.80
C LEU A 202 -1.39 -5.40 -3.94
N PHE A 203 -0.39 -4.96 -3.16
CA PHE A 203 -0.51 -3.84 -2.23
C PHE A 203 -1.06 -2.58 -2.91
N LEU A 204 -0.39 -2.09 -3.96
CA LEU A 204 -0.78 -0.87 -4.67
C LEU A 204 -2.16 -0.96 -5.38
N PRO A 205 -2.43 -1.95 -6.25
CA PRO A 205 -3.70 -2.00 -6.96
C PRO A 205 -4.90 -2.25 -6.04
N PHE A 206 -4.76 -3.06 -4.97
CA PHE A 206 -5.83 -3.26 -4.00
C PHE A 206 -6.25 -1.95 -3.34
N HIS A 207 -5.28 -1.18 -2.82
CA HIS A 207 -5.57 0.08 -2.14
C HIS A 207 -6.14 1.13 -3.09
N ARG A 208 -5.70 1.18 -4.36
CA ARG A 208 -6.34 2.05 -5.38
C ARG A 208 -7.81 1.72 -5.59
N MET A 209 -8.16 0.43 -5.72
CA MET A 209 -9.56 0.01 -5.85
C MET A 209 -10.37 0.35 -4.60
N TYR A 210 -9.80 0.12 -3.42
CA TYR A 210 -10.46 0.42 -2.17
C TYR A 210 -10.78 1.92 -2.05
N LEU A 211 -9.79 2.78 -2.32
CA LEU A 211 -9.98 4.23 -2.33
C LEU A 211 -10.95 4.69 -3.42
N HIS A 212 -10.99 4.02 -4.58
CA HIS A 212 -11.93 4.35 -5.66
C HIS A 212 -13.38 4.25 -5.20
N PHE A 213 -13.77 3.10 -4.63
CA PHE A 213 -15.15 2.92 -4.14
C PHE A 213 -15.44 3.79 -2.92
N TYR A 214 -14.49 3.89 -1.97
CA TYR A 214 -14.66 4.72 -0.77
C TYR A 214 -14.89 6.20 -1.11
N GLU A 215 -14.13 6.76 -2.05
CA GLU A 215 -14.29 8.14 -2.53
C GLU A 215 -15.64 8.35 -3.21
N ARG A 216 -16.08 7.42 -4.06
CA ARG A 216 -17.39 7.48 -4.73
C ARG A 216 -18.56 7.38 -3.74
N ILE A 217 -18.44 6.54 -2.72
CA ILE A 217 -19.42 6.44 -1.63
C ILE A 217 -19.53 7.78 -0.90
N LEU A 218 -18.41 8.40 -0.51
CA LEU A 218 -18.45 9.72 0.15
C LEU A 218 -19.13 10.77 -0.74
N GLY A 219 -18.79 10.83 -2.03
CA GLY A 219 -19.40 11.76 -2.98
C GLY A 219 -20.90 11.54 -3.14
N SER A 220 -21.36 10.30 -3.26
CA SER A 220 -22.78 9.97 -3.41
C SER A 220 -23.60 10.36 -2.18
N LEU A 221 -23.03 10.20 -0.98
CA LEU A 221 -23.70 10.56 0.28
C LEU A 221 -23.96 12.06 0.41
N ILE A 222 -23.23 12.91 -0.32
CA ILE A 222 -23.44 14.36 -0.38
C ILE A 222 -23.94 14.87 -1.73
N GLN A 223 -24.22 13.97 -2.68
CA GLN A 223 -24.64 14.29 -4.05
C GLN A 223 -23.62 15.19 -4.77
N ASP A 224 -22.33 15.00 -4.50
CA ASP A 224 -21.23 15.70 -5.15
C ASP A 224 -20.42 14.70 -6.01
N PRO A 225 -20.68 14.60 -7.32
CA PRO A 225 -19.93 13.71 -8.21
C PRO A 225 -18.47 14.16 -8.40
N THR A 226 -18.11 15.38 -7.97
CA THR A 226 -16.76 15.92 -8.04
C THR A 226 -15.97 15.74 -6.73
N PHE A 227 -16.59 15.18 -5.69
CA PHE A 227 -15.92 14.94 -4.42
C PHE A 227 -14.68 14.08 -4.63
N ALA A 228 -13.54 14.58 -4.17
CA ALA A 228 -12.26 13.88 -4.21
C ALA A 228 -11.66 13.89 -2.82
N LEU A 229 -11.11 12.75 -2.39
CA LEU A 229 -10.31 12.68 -1.17
C LEU A 229 -9.08 13.59 -1.29
N PRO A 230 -8.59 14.18 -0.19
CA PRO A 230 -7.29 14.80 -0.22
C PRO A 230 -6.21 13.71 -0.12
N PHE A 231 -4.95 14.06 -0.34
CA PHE A 231 -3.81 13.20 -0.03
C PHE A 231 -2.91 13.85 1.03
N TRP A 232 -2.46 13.06 2.02
CA TRP A 232 -1.50 13.53 3.02
C TRP A 232 -0.13 13.63 2.36
N ASN A 233 0.24 14.84 1.93
CA ASN A 233 1.44 15.14 1.16
C ASN A 233 2.72 15.11 2.02
N TRP A 234 2.95 14.03 2.76
CA TRP A 234 4.06 13.90 3.70
C TRP A 234 5.43 13.78 3.01
N ASP A 235 5.47 13.64 1.68
CA ASP A 235 6.69 13.75 0.87
C ASP A 235 7.05 15.21 0.54
N HIS A 236 6.36 16.20 1.09
CA HIS A 236 6.67 17.62 0.93
C HIS A 236 6.66 18.32 2.29
N GLU A 237 7.62 19.22 2.55
CA GLU A 237 7.79 19.95 3.81
C GLU A 237 6.48 20.55 4.36
N ASP A 238 5.72 21.29 3.54
CA ASP A 238 4.41 21.86 3.92
C ASP A 238 3.34 20.83 4.32
N GLY A 239 3.50 19.56 3.93
CA GLY A 239 2.53 18.49 4.13
C GLY A 239 2.98 17.37 5.06
N MET A 240 4.16 17.49 5.70
CA MET A 240 4.69 16.44 6.60
C MET A 240 3.83 16.23 7.85
N ALA A 241 3.25 17.29 8.40
CA ALA A 241 2.40 17.18 9.58
C ALA A 241 1.00 16.67 9.23
N ILE A 242 0.30 16.09 10.22
CA ILE A 242 -1.14 15.84 10.12
C ILE A 242 -1.84 17.16 9.77
N ALA A 243 -2.72 17.15 8.78
CA ALA A 243 -3.41 18.37 8.33
C ALA A 243 -4.47 18.84 9.35
N GLU A 244 -4.67 20.15 9.45
CA GLU A 244 -5.55 20.77 10.48
C GLU A 244 -6.99 20.22 10.47
N MET A 245 -7.54 19.85 9.31
CA MET A 245 -8.90 19.28 9.24
C MET A 245 -9.11 17.99 10.06
N PHE A 246 -8.02 17.29 10.40
CA PHE A 246 -8.05 16.05 11.19
C PHE A 246 -7.81 16.27 12.68
N LYS A 247 -7.48 17.48 13.15
CA LYS A 247 -7.05 17.71 14.54
C LYS A 247 -8.16 18.14 15.49
N ASP A 248 -9.25 18.68 14.97
CA ASP A 248 -10.39 19.18 15.74
C ASP A 248 -11.18 18.03 16.38
N PRO A 249 -11.20 17.87 17.72
CA PRO A 249 -11.90 16.78 18.40
C PRO A 249 -13.40 16.70 18.14
N GLU A 250 -14.03 17.83 17.74
CA GLU A 250 -15.45 17.90 17.41
C GLU A 250 -15.73 17.52 15.94
N SER A 251 -14.68 17.37 15.13
CA SER A 251 -14.77 17.01 13.72
C SER A 251 -15.08 15.52 13.54
N PRO A 252 -15.97 15.13 12.60
CA PRO A 252 -16.15 13.73 12.25
C PRO A 252 -14.90 13.11 11.58
N LEU A 253 -13.91 13.92 11.21
CA LEU A 253 -12.61 13.48 10.67
C LEU A 253 -11.58 13.15 11.76
N PHE A 254 -11.85 13.53 13.02
CA PHE A 254 -10.95 13.27 14.13
C PHE A 254 -11.01 11.82 14.59
N ASP A 255 -9.87 11.39 15.12
CA ASP A 255 -9.72 10.14 15.83
C ASP A 255 -8.87 10.39 17.08
N GLY A 256 -9.43 10.04 18.24
CA GLY A 256 -8.80 10.20 19.55
C GLY A 256 -7.80 9.11 19.89
N LEU A 257 -7.71 8.04 19.09
CA LEU A 257 -6.78 6.93 19.27
C LEU A 257 -5.42 7.18 18.60
N ARG A 258 -5.19 8.34 17.99
CA ARG A 258 -3.87 8.71 17.44
C ARG A 258 -2.82 8.93 18.53
N ASN A 259 -1.55 8.88 18.14
CA ASN A 259 -0.44 9.22 19.03
C ASN A 259 -0.52 10.68 19.48
N VAL A 260 -0.86 10.90 20.76
CA VAL A 260 -1.04 12.25 21.32
C VAL A 260 0.23 13.11 21.30
N TYR A 261 1.42 12.50 21.25
CA TYR A 261 2.69 13.25 21.11
C TYR A 261 2.93 13.75 19.69
N HIS A 262 2.16 13.26 18.72
CA HIS A 262 2.27 13.56 17.29
C HIS A 262 1.12 14.43 16.76
N LEU A 263 0.09 14.65 17.58
CA LEU A 263 -1.00 15.59 17.32
C LEU A 263 -0.67 17.08 17.47
N PRO A 264 0.38 17.56 18.19
CA PRO A 264 0.66 18.99 18.30
C PRO A 264 0.69 19.66 16.91
N SER A 265 0.20 20.90 16.83
CA SER A 265 0.16 21.62 15.56
C SER A 265 1.58 21.69 14.98
N ASN A 266 1.73 21.19 13.75
CA ASN A 266 2.96 21.17 12.95
C ASN A 266 4.07 20.18 13.35
N LYS A 267 3.83 19.14 14.16
CA LYS A 267 4.84 18.07 14.26
C LYS A 267 4.94 17.31 12.92
N PRO A 268 6.10 17.32 12.23
CA PRO A 268 6.25 16.59 10.97
C PRO A 268 6.26 15.09 11.23
N LEU A 269 5.67 14.31 10.31
CA LEU A 269 5.89 12.86 10.24
C LEU A 269 7.40 12.60 10.17
N ASP A 270 7.92 11.71 11.01
CA ASP A 270 9.32 11.27 10.95
C ASP A 270 9.37 9.87 10.31
N LEU A 271 9.80 9.80 9.05
CA LEU A 271 9.94 8.54 8.29
C LEU A 271 11.12 7.67 8.80
N ARG A 272 11.94 8.22 9.69
CA ARG A 272 13.01 7.55 10.42
C ARG A 272 12.72 7.50 11.93
N TRP A 273 11.44 7.56 12.32
CA TRP A 273 11.07 7.48 13.71
C TRP A 273 11.52 6.14 14.31
N ASP A 274 12.17 6.21 15.45
CA ASP A 274 12.77 5.09 16.18
C ASP A 274 12.06 4.82 17.51
N ARG A 275 10.84 5.36 17.66
CA ARG A 275 9.95 5.18 18.82
C ARG A 275 10.53 5.70 20.12
N VAL A 276 11.47 6.65 20.03
CA VAL A 276 11.85 7.52 21.14
C VAL A 276 11.16 8.87 21.00
N THR A 277 10.92 9.53 22.14
CA THR A 277 10.24 10.83 22.21
C THR A 277 11.22 12.00 22.05
N GLU A 278 12.36 11.80 21.38
CA GLU A 278 13.34 12.85 21.17
C GLU A 278 12.81 13.87 20.15
N ASP A 279 12.80 15.15 20.54
CA ASP A 279 12.42 16.23 19.64
C ASP A 279 13.59 16.60 18.72
N LYS A 280 13.55 16.08 17.50
CA LYS A 280 14.49 16.45 16.42
C LYS A 280 14.08 17.79 15.80
N PRO A 281 15.03 18.66 15.40
CA PRO A 281 14.72 19.86 14.63
C PRO A 281 13.97 19.53 13.33
N PHE A 282 13.09 20.45 12.89
CA PHE A 282 12.29 20.26 11.69
C PHE A 282 13.17 19.99 10.46
N GLU A 283 14.25 20.74 10.28
CA GLU A 283 15.17 20.62 9.14
C GLU A 283 15.79 19.22 9.09
N ARG A 284 16.16 18.67 10.24
CA ARG A 284 16.70 17.31 10.33
C ARG A 284 15.66 16.27 9.92
N ILE A 285 14.42 16.40 10.40
CA ILE A 285 13.32 15.49 10.02
C ILE A 285 13.01 15.63 8.53
N ARG A 286 12.98 16.86 8.01
CA ARG A 286 12.73 17.14 6.59
C ARG A 286 13.79 16.47 5.71
N ASP A 287 15.06 16.66 6.04
CA ASP A 287 16.18 16.14 5.25
C ASP A 287 16.22 14.60 5.31
N ASP A 288 16.05 14.01 6.50
CA ASP A 288 15.93 12.55 6.66
C ASP A 288 14.72 11.99 5.91
N ASN A 289 13.57 12.69 5.93
CA ASN A 289 12.38 12.30 5.17
C ASN A 289 12.63 12.34 3.66
N TYR A 290 13.21 13.41 3.14
CA TYR A 290 13.50 13.52 1.72
C TYR A 290 14.47 12.44 1.27
N ALA A 291 15.49 12.14 2.06
CA ALA A 291 16.43 11.07 1.78
C ALA A 291 15.74 9.69 1.80
N ARG A 292 14.85 9.43 2.77
CA ARG A 292 14.05 8.19 2.84
C ARG A 292 13.07 8.04 1.67
N VAL A 293 12.42 9.13 1.25
CA VAL A 293 11.55 9.10 0.06
C VAL A 293 12.39 8.86 -1.19
N TYR A 294 13.55 9.53 -1.34
CA TYR A 294 14.46 9.30 -2.46
C TYR A 294 14.91 7.83 -2.52
N GLU A 295 15.36 7.26 -1.41
CA GLU A 295 15.74 5.85 -1.33
C GLU A 295 14.60 4.94 -1.80
N LEU A 296 13.41 5.09 -1.24
CA LEU A 296 12.30 4.16 -1.50
C LEU A 296 11.55 4.41 -2.81
N MET A 297 11.80 5.54 -3.49
CA MET A 297 11.19 5.89 -4.78
C MET A 297 12.18 5.89 -5.95
N VAL A 298 13.49 6.01 -5.68
CA VAL A 298 14.54 6.16 -6.70
C VAL A 298 15.54 5.02 -6.61
N SER A 299 16.47 5.07 -5.64
CA SER A 299 17.65 4.19 -5.61
C SER A 299 17.28 2.75 -5.26
N GLY A 300 16.39 2.56 -4.29
CA GLY A 300 15.83 1.28 -3.84
C GLY A 300 14.72 0.74 -4.74
N ALA A 301 14.18 1.56 -5.65
CA ALA A 301 12.98 1.26 -6.44
C ALA A 301 13.20 1.43 -7.95
N GLN A 302 14.34 0.98 -8.45
CA GLN A 302 14.67 1.10 -9.88
C GLN A 302 13.78 0.22 -10.77
N ARG A 303 13.16 -0.80 -10.18
CA ARG A 303 12.45 -1.87 -10.87
C ARG A 303 11.17 -2.24 -10.13
N ARG A 304 10.24 -2.82 -10.88
CA ARG A 304 8.89 -3.16 -10.41
C ARG A 304 8.86 -4.19 -9.28
N LEU A 305 9.76 -5.18 -9.26
CA LEU A 305 9.80 -6.16 -8.16
C LEU A 305 10.12 -5.49 -6.83
N GLU A 306 11.11 -4.61 -6.84
CA GLU A 306 11.56 -3.87 -5.66
C GLU A 306 10.52 -2.83 -5.23
N PHE A 307 9.85 -2.17 -6.18
CA PHE A 307 8.83 -1.17 -5.87
C PHE A 307 7.53 -1.78 -5.33
N PHE A 308 6.95 -2.74 -6.05
CA PHE A 308 5.65 -3.34 -5.72
C PHE A 308 5.75 -4.47 -4.70
N GLY A 309 6.86 -5.21 -4.65
CA GLY A 309 7.03 -6.41 -3.84
C GLY A 309 6.87 -7.73 -4.61
N PRO A 310 7.00 -8.87 -3.91
CA PRO A 310 7.07 -10.19 -4.52
C PRO A 310 5.75 -10.60 -5.18
N LYS A 311 5.85 -11.53 -6.14
CA LYS A 311 4.69 -12.11 -6.81
C LYS A 311 3.88 -12.95 -5.83
N TYR A 312 2.55 -12.87 -5.93
CA TYR A 312 1.60 -13.63 -5.11
C TYR A 312 0.42 -14.12 -5.96
N ARG A 313 0.19 -15.43 -5.99
CA ARG A 313 -0.79 -16.11 -6.84
C ARG A 313 -1.74 -17.00 -6.04
N ALA A 314 -2.83 -17.40 -6.66
CA ALA A 314 -3.76 -18.35 -6.07
C ALA A 314 -3.06 -19.69 -5.78
N GLY A 315 -3.22 -20.23 -4.58
CA GLY A 315 -2.53 -21.43 -4.10
C GLY A 315 -1.21 -21.15 -3.38
N ASP A 316 -0.68 -19.92 -3.44
CA ASP A 316 0.49 -19.55 -2.65
C ASP A 316 0.06 -19.30 -1.19
N PRO A 317 0.92 -19.62 -0.20
CA PRO A 317 0.66 -19.23 1.19
C PRO A 317 0.58 -17.70 1.31
N PRO A 318 -0.19 -17.16 2.27
CA PRO A 318 -0.23 -15.72 2.51
C PRO A 318 1.18 -15.16 2.70
N PRO A 319 1.55 -14.08 2.00
CA PRO A 319 2.81 -13.39 2.22
C PRO A 319 2.95 -13.00 3.69
N ALA A 320 4.11 -13.28 4.26
CA ALA A 320 4.43 -13.03 5.66
C ALA A 320 5.45 -11.89 5.85
N GLY A 321 5.47 -10.92 4.95
CA GLY A 321 6.46 -9.82 4.95
C GLY A 321 7.29 -9.75 3.66
N GLY A 322 8.22 -8.80 3.61
CA GLY A 322 9.08 -8.60 2.44
C GLY A 322 8.42 -7.82 1.31
N GLY A 323 7.48 -6.94 1.67
CA GLY A 323 6.84 -6.01 0.75
C GLY A 323 7.83 -5.09 0.03
N GLY A 324 7.37 -4.52 -1.09
CA GLY A 324 8.16 -3.59 -1.89
C GLY A 324 8.47 -2.28 -1.16
N THR A 325 9.28 -1.43 -1.79
CA THR A 325 9.67 -0.13 -1.23
C THR A 325 8.48 0.78 -0.99
N SER A 326 7.42 0.69 -1.81
CA SER A 326 6.20 1.48 -1.63
C SER A 326 5.51 1.19 -0.29
N GLU A 327 5.47 -0.08 0.10
CA GLU A 327 4.89 -0.52 1.37
C GLU A 327 5.80 -0.17 2.54
N ARG A 328 7.13 -0.32 2.39
CA ARG A 328 8.10 0.11 3.41
C ARG A 328 8.00 1.62 3.69
N LEU A 329 7.79 2.44 2.66
CA LEU A 329 7.63 3.89 2.80
C LEU A 329 6.33 4.24 3.54
N HIS A 330 5.26 3.48 3.26
CA HIS A 330 3.97 3.58 3.92
C HIS A 330 4.03 3.21 5.41
N ASN A 331 4.79 2.18 5.78
CA ASN A 331 4.69 1.57 7.11
C ASN A 331 4.99 2.52 8.27
N MET A 332 5.93 3.45 8.08
CA MET A 332 6.28 4.37 9.17
C MET A 332 5.16 5.35 9.48
N ALA A 333 4.38 5.79 8.49
CA ALA A 333 3.25 6.67 8.73
C ALA A 333 2.17 5.99 9.59
N HIS A 334 1.92 4.71 9.36
CA HIS A 334 1.03 3.90 10.19
C HIS A 334 1.48 3.86 11.65
N LEU A 335 2.73 3.45 11.88
CA LEU A 335 3.28 3.33 13.23
C LEU A 335 3.39 4.68 13.94
N TRP A 336 3.78 5.74 13.23
CA TRP A 336 3.90 7.09 13.77
C TRP A 336 2.53 7.66 14.17
N THR A 337 1.49 7.43 13.37
CA THR A 337 0.14 7.96 13.67
C THR A 337 -0.59 7.16 14.74
N GLY A 338 -0.40 5.83 14.81
CA GLY A 338 -1.09 4.93 15.74
C GLY A 338 -0.87 5.25 17.22
N GLY A 339 -1.89 5.02 18.06
CA GLY A 339 -1.87 5.36 19.47
C GLY A 339 -0.87 4.56 20.27
N HIS A 340 0.18 5.21 20.76
CA HIS A 340 1.23 4.56 21.56
C HIS A 340 0.73 3.98 22.90
N ASN A 341 -0.43 4.44 23.40
CA ASN A 341 -1.06 3.95 24.63
C ASN A 341 -2.10 2.84 24.38
N GLN A 342 -2.33 2.47 23.12
CA GLN A 342 -3.26 1.40 22.77
C GLN A 342 -2.54 0.05 22.80
N GLN A 343 -3.27 -1.00 23.16
CA GLN A 343 -2.69 -2.33 23.36
C GLN A 343 -2.00 -2.88 22.10
N PHE A 344 -2.55 -2.58 20.92
CA PHE A 344 -2.05 -3.06 19.64
C PHE A 344 -1.66 -1.94 18.68
N GLY A 345 -1.57 -0.69 19.17
CA GLY A 345 -1.25 0.49 18.37
C GLY A 345 -2.43 1.08 17.61
N GLU A 346 -3.66 0.78 18.01
CA GLU A 346 -4.86 1.30 17.36
C GLU A 346 -4.88 2.85 17.24
N ASP A 347 -5.51 3.43 16.23
CA ASP A 347 -6.09 2.74 15.07
C ASP A 347 -5.03 2.54 13.96
N MET A 348 -4.31 3.58 13.53
CA MET A 348 -3.36 3.52 12.41
C MET A 348 -2.19 2.53 12.59
N GLY A 349 -1.78 2.19 13.82
CA GLY A 349 -0.62 1.33 14.06
C GLY A 349 -0.87 -0.17 13.87
N ASN A 350 -2.08 -0.58 13.49
CA ASN A 350 -2.42 -1.97 13.21
C ASN A 350 -3.37 -2.11 12.02
N PHE A 351 -3.18 -3.11 11.18
CA PHE A 351 -4.00 -3.30 9.98
C PHE A 351 -5.48 -3.57 10.28
N TYR A 352 -5.85 -4.21 11.39
CA TYR A 352 -7.27 -4.49 11.64
C TYR A 352 -8.08 -3.24 11.98
N SER A 353 -7.42 -2.20 12.47
CA SER A 353 -8.02 -1.00 13.00
C SER A 353 -7.72 0.24 12.19
N ALA A 354 -6.67 0.27 11.37
CA ALA A 354 -6.25 1.47 10.65
C ALA A 354 -7.38 2.15 9.86
N GLY A 355 -8.26 1.38 9.20
CA GLY A 355 -9.41 1.92 8.46
C GLY A 355 -10.47 2.64 9.32
N ARG A 356 -10.38 2.57 10.65
CA ARG A 356 -11.25 3.27 11.62
C ARG A 356 -10.81 4.72 11.87
N ASP A 357 -9.61 5.09 11.44
CA ASP A 357 -9.14 6.47 11.41
C ASP A 357 -9.39 7.07 10.01
N PRO A 358 -10.14 8.18 9.86
CA PRO A 358 -10.31 8.86 8.57
C PRO A 358 -9.00 9.27 7.87
N ILE A 359 -7.89 9.45 8.59
CA ILE A 359 -6.60 9.80 8.00
C ILE A 359 -5.98 8.63 7.22
N PHE A 360 -6.39 7.38 7.49
CA PHE A 360 -5.94 6.19 6.76
C PHE A 360 -6.13 6.34 5.25
N TYR A 361 -7.34 6.71 4.83
CA TYR A 361 -7.69 6.86 3.43
C TYR A 361 -6.87 7.97 2.75
N VAL A 362 -6.56 9.02 3.50
CA VAL A 362 -5.80 10.18 3.02
C VAL A 362 -4.30 9.91 2.98
N HIS A 363 -3.78 9.10 3.89
CA HIS A 363 -2.44 8.53 3.82
C HIS A 363 -2.28 7.67 2.56
N HIS A 364 -3.20 6.71 2.36
CA HIS A 364 -3.21 5.82 1.21
C HIS A 364 -3.43 6.56 -0.12
N CYS A 365 -4.14 7.69 -0.13
CA CYS A 365 -4.21 8.54 -1.32
C CYS A 365 -2.83 9.06 -1.76
N ASN A 366 -1.90 9.33 -0.82
CA ASN A 366 -0.54 9.73 -1.17
C ASN A 366 0.32 8.54 -1.60
N VAL A 367 0.14 7.37 -1.00
CA VAL A 367 0.77 6.12 -1.47
C VAL A 367 0.37 5.84 -2.93
N ASP A 368 -0.93 5.98 -3.23
CA ASP A 368 -1.48 5.84 -4.57
C ASP A 368 -0.97 6.92 -5.54
N ARG A 369 -0.81 8.17 -5.07
CA ARG A 369 -0.14 9.26 -5.82
C ARG A 369 1.29 8.87 -6.17
N LEU A 370 2.05 8.37 -5.20
CA LEU A 370 3.47 8.04 -5.37
C LEU A 370 3.68 6.90 -6.37
N TRP A 371 2.75 5.95 -6.50
CA TRP A 371 2.79 4.99 -7.62
C TRP A 371 2.78 5.69 -8.98
N ASN A 372 1.93 6.71 -9.17
CA ASN A 372 1.91 7.47 -10.42
C ASN A 372 3.22 8.28 -10.60
N VAL A 373 3.70 8.93 -9.53
CA VAL A 373 4.98 9.67 -9.56
C VAL A 373 6.15 8.76 -9.93
N TRP A 374 6.22 7.56 -9.37
CA TRP A 374 7.29 6.59 -9.64
C TRP A 374 7.42 6.28 -11.13
N LYS A 375 6.28 6.09 -11.82
CA LYS A 375 6.24 5.87 -13.28
C LYS A 375 6.80 7.04 -14.09
N THR A 376 6.72 8.27 -13.57
CA THR A 376 7.26 9.48 -14.25
C THR A 376 8.76 9.67 -14.08
N ILE A 377 9.42 8.91 -13.19
CA ILE A 377 10.86 9.03 -12.96
C ILE A 377 11.65 8.50 -14.17
N GLY A 378 11.09 7.52 -14.89
CA GLY A 378 11.71 6.87 -16.05
C GLY A 378 12.54 5.63 -15.69
N GLY A 379 13.28 5.09 -16.66
CA GLY A 379 14.03 3.83 -16.50
C GLY A 379 13.12 2.60 -16.55
N PHE A 380 13.41 1.59 -15.72
CA PHE A 380 12.64 0.33 -15.67
C PHE A 380 11.44 0.40 -14.71
N ARG A 381 10.86 1.60 -14.56
CA ARG A 381 9.77 1.92 -13.63
C ARG A 381 8.41 1.88 -14.33
N PHE A 382 7.92 0.67 -14.57
CA PHE A 382 6.63 0.41 -15.19
C PHE A 382 5.88 -0.72 -14.48
N ASP A 383 4.57 -0.81 -14.71
CA ASP A 383 3.72 -1.79 -14.05
C ASP A 383 4.09 -3.24 -14.44
N PHE A 384 3.61 -4.22 -13.66
CA PHE A 384 3.70 -5.62 -14.08
C PHE A 384 2.78 -5.91 -15.27
N ASP A 385 3.31 -6.65 -16.24
CA ASP A 385 2.60 -7.19 -17.41
C ASP A 385 2.26 -8.68 -17.26
N ASP A 386 2.54 -9.25 -16.08
CA ASP A 386 2.27 -10.64 -15.74
C ASP A 386 0.76 -10.94 -15.79
N TYR A 387 0.37 -12.01 -16.48
CA TYR A 387 -1.04 -12.37 -16.68
C TYR A 387 -1.79 -12.57 -15.35
N ASP A 388 -1.16 -13.20 -14.37
CA ASP A 388 -1.80 -13.51 -13.09
C ASP A 388 -2.00 -12.25 -12.25
N TYR A 389 -1.04 -11.32 -12.32
CA TYR A 389 -1.16 -10.01 -11.73
C TYR A 389 -2.34 -9.24 -12.34
N LEU A 390 -2.34 -9.06 -13.67
CA LEU A 390 -3.35 -8.28 -14.38
C LEU A 390 -4.77 -8.84 -14.21
N ASN A 391 -4.91 -10.16 -14.10
CA ASN A 391 -6.21 -10.82 -13.97
C ASN A 391 -6.63 -11.12 -12.54
N THR A 392 -5.79 -10.81 -11.54
CA THR A 392 -6.19 -10.84 -10.14
C THR A 392 -7.37 -9.90 -9.92
N SER A 393 -8.38 -10.39 -9.20
CA SER A 393 -9.64 -9.68 -8.95
C SER A 393 -9.94 -9.55 -7.47
N PHE A 394 -10.75 -8.55 -7.12
CA PHE A 394 -11.22 -8.28 -5.77
C PHE A 394 -12.71 -7.94 -5.79
N LEU A 395 -13.34 -8.04 -4.61
CA LEU A 395 -14.74 -7.71 -4.40
C LEU A 395 -14.87 -6.50 -3.47
N PHE A 396 -15.65 -5.51 -3.90
CA PHE A 396 -15.98 -4.30 -3.14
C PHE A 396 -17.45 -3.96 -3.32
N TYR A 397 -18.06 -3.29 -2.33
CA TYR A 397 -19.36 -2.66 -2.52
C TYR A 397 -19.18 -1.24 -3.08
N ASP A 398 -19.99 -0.87 -4.07
CA ASP A 398 -20.01 0.48 -4.64
C ASP A 398 -20.95 1.45 -3.89
N GLU A 399 -21.09 2.67 -4.41
CA GLU A 399 -22.00 3.68 -3.86
C GLU A 399 -23.49 3.30 -3.87
N ASN A 400 -23.87 2.31 -4.68
CA ASN A 400 -25.23 1.76 -4.80
C ASN A 400 -25.44 0.53 -3.93
N SER A 401 -24.43 0.14 -3.13
CA SER A 401 -24.40 -1.10 -2.36
C SER A 401 -24.44 -2.36 -3.21
N ASP A 402 -24.04 -2.27 -4.49
CA ASP A 402 -23.84 -3.40 -5.37
C ASP A 402 -22.47 -4.04 -5.13
N LEU A 403 -22.40 -5.36 -5.17
CA LEU A 403 -21.13 -6.09 -5.05
C LEU A 403 -20.42 -6.10 -6.42
N ILE A 404 -19.28 -5.44 -6.51
CA ILE A 404 -18.52 -5.26 -7.74
C ILE A 404 -17.24 -6.11 -7.72
N LYS A 405 -17.01 -6.82 -8.83
CA LYS A 405 -15.78 -7.55 -9.11
C LYS A 405 -14.90 -6.73 -10.06
N ILE A 406 -13.75 -6.29 -9.58
CA ILE A 406 -12.79 -5.43 -10.28
C ILE A 406 -11.44 -6.15 -10.41
N LYS A 407 -10.70 -5.93 -11.51
CA LYS A 407 -9.37 -6.54 -11.72
C LYS A 407 -8.25 -5.51 -11.66
N VAL A 408 -7.05 -5.97 -11.36
CA VAL A 408 -5.82 -5.15 -11.30
C VAL A 408 -5.61 -4.35 -12.60
N LYS A 409 -5.79 -4.99 -13.76
CA LYS A 409 -5.65 -4.31 -15.05
C LYS A 409 -6.59 -3.10 -15.25
N ASP A 410 -7.72 -3.07 -14.53
CA ASP A 410 -8.73 -2.03 -14.68
C ASP A 410 -8.34 -0.74 -13.93
N VAL A 411 -7.28 -0.77 -13.10
CA VAL A 411 -6.88 0.37 -12.25
C VAL A 411 -5.45 0.87 -12.47
N LEU A 412 -4.73 0.36 -13.47
CA LEU A 412 -3.34 0.76 -13.73
C LEU A 412 -3.23 2.24 -14.15
N ASP A 413 -4.23 2.74 -14.86
CA ASP A 413 -4.37 4.14 -15.26
C ASP A 413 -5.42 4.85 -14.38
N PRO A 414 -5.03 5.80 -13.51
CA PRO A 414 -6.00 6.55 -12.72
C PRO A 414 -6.91 7.43 -13.59
N GLN A 415 -6.48 7.87 -14.77
CA GLN A 415 -7.32 8.72 -15.63
C GLN A 415 -8.53 7.94 -16.18
N ALA A 416 -8.35 6.65 -16.49
CA ALA A 416 -9.46 5.76 -16.86
C ALA A 416 -10.51 5.62 -15.74
N LEU A 417 -10.13 5.86 -14.48
CA LEU A 417 -11.03 5.90 -13.32
C LEU A 417 -11.64 7.29 -13.07
N GLY A 418 -11.36 8.28 -13.93
CA GLY A 418 -11.76 9.67 -13.72
C GLY A 418 -11.05 10.34 -12.53
N LEU A 419 -9.84 9.88 -12.21
CA LEU A 419 -9.05 10.33 -11.06
C LEU A 419 -7.79 11.06 -11.52
N GLU A 420 -7.53 12.21 -10.90
CA GLU A 420 -6.31 13.00 -11.06
C GLU A 420 -5.78 13.46 -9.69
N TYR A 421 -4.50 13.86 -9.68
CA TYR A 421 -3.84 14.45 -8.52
C TYR A 421 -3.42 15.86 -8.87
N GLU A 422 -3.60 16.80 -7.94
CA GLU A 422 -3.03 18.14 -8.09
C GLU A 422 -1.50 18.03 -8.16
N ASP A 423 -0.91 18.59 -9.23
CA ASP A 423 0.53 18.62 -9.43
C ASP A 423 1.20 19.44 -8.33
N ARG A 424 2.26 18.87 -7.73
CA ARG A 424 3.05 19.51 -6.68
C ARG A 424 4.54 19.36 -6.96
N PRO A 425 5.37 20.31 -6.49
CA PRO A 425 6.82 20.12 -6.46
C PRO A 425 7.19 18.82 -5.75
N ILE A 426 8.25 18.18 -6.22
CA ILE A 426 8.74 16.90 -5.73
C ILE A 426 10.19 17.13 -5.24
N PRO A 427 10.37 17.82 -4.10
CA PRO A 427 11.68 18.31 -3.65
C PRO A 427 12.67 17.16 -3.39
N TRP A 428 12.18 16.04 -2.87
CA TRP A 428 12.98 14.85 -2.60
C TRP A 428 13.65 14.25 -3.83
N ARG A 429 13.20 14.57 -5.06
CA ARG A 429 13.83 14.06 -6.30
C ARG A 429 15.30 14.49 -6.44
N ASN A 430 15.68 15.59 -5.77
CA ASN A 430 17.04 16.11 -5.75
C ASN A 430 17.78 15.81 -4.43
N SER A 431 17.24 14.91 -3.60
CA SER A 431 17.76 14.57 -2.28
C SER A 431 18.50 13.24 -2.27
N ARG A 432 19.31 12.98 -3.31
CA ARG A 432 20.23 11.83 -3.31
C ARG A 432 21.14 11.95 -2.08
N PRO A 433 21.24 10.90 -1.24
CA PRO A 433 22.16 10.91 -0.10
C PRO A 433 23.60 11.18 -0.51
N VAL A 434 24.39 11.72 0.41
CA VAL A 434 25.81 12.02 0.18
C VAL A 434 26.72 11.11 1.03
N PRO A 435 27.83 10.61 0.50
CA PRO A 435 28.72 9.74 1.28
C PRO A 435 29.32 10.51 2.45
N THR A 436 29.63 9.80 3.55
CA THR A 436 30.41 10.36 4.65
C THR A 436 31.76 10.90 4.17
N ALA A 437 32.39 11.77 4.95
CA ALA A 437 33.71 12.31 4.60
C ALA A 437 34.76 11.21 4.38
N ALA A 438 34.68 10.11 5.15
CA ALA A 438 35.57 8.97 5.01
C ALA A 438 35.39 8.27 3.66
N ASN A 439 34.16 7.94 3.27
CA ASN A 439 33.90 7.32 1.98
C ASN A 439 34.06 8.28 0.80
N ALA A 440 33.78 9.57 0.96
CA ALA A 440 34.08 10.58 -0.06
C ALA A 440 35.59 10.63 -0.38
N ALA A 441 36.44 10.58 0.65
CA ALA A 441 37.89 10.48 0.47
C ALA A 441 38.31 9.15 -0.18
N ARG A 442 37.65 8.04 0.18
CA ARG A 442 37.83 6.73 -0.46
C ARG A 442 37.49 6.76 -1.96
N THR A 443 36.37 7.35 -2.33
CA THR A 443 35.96 7.51 -3.74
C THR A 443 36.95 8.37 -4.52
N ALA A 444 37.41 9.48 -3.93
CA ALA A 444 38.42 10.36 -4.56
C ALA A 444 39.77 9.64 -4.79
N THR A 445 40.23 8.84 -3.82
CA THR A 445 41.49 8.08 -3.94
C THR A 445 41.37 6.94 -4.94
N ALA A 446 40.25 6.21 -4.95
CA ALA A 446 39.99 5.16 -5.94
C ALA A 446 39.99 5.69 -7.37
N ALA A 447 39.42 6.88 -7.59
CA ALA A 447 39.41 7.57 -8.88
C ALA A 447 40.80 8.03 -9.33
N ALA A 448 41.68 8.41 -8.39
CA ALA A 448 43.02 8.93 -8.70
C ALA A 448 44.08 7.84 -8.92
N PHE A 449 44.00 6.70 -8.22
CA PHE A 449 45.10 5.72 -8.16
C PHE A 449 44.73 4.27 -8.47
N GLY A 450 43.48 3.97 -8.80
CA GLY A 450 43.06 2.63 -9.20
C GLY A 450 42.93 1.64 -8.04
N GLY A 451 41.84 1.78 -7.28
CA GLY A 451 41.33 0.77 -6.34
C GLY A 451 41.81 0.91 -4.88
N PRO A 452 40.91 0.84 -3.87
CA PRO A 452 41.31 0.81 -2.46
C PRO A 452 41.96 -0.52 -2.05
N ALA A 453 42.66 -0.50 -0.91
CA ALA A 453 43.22 -1.68 -0.27
C ALA A 453 42.10 -2.65 0.20
N GLU A 454 42.37 -3.95 0.09
CA GLU A 454 41.48 -5.03 0.53
C GLU A 454 40.99 -4.84 1.98
N ALA A 455 39.68 -4.85 2.18
CA ALA A 455 39.10 -4.98 3.51
C ALA A 455 39.50 -6.34 4.10
N GLN A 456 40.16 -6.34 5.25
CA GLN A 456 40.54 -7.57 5.93
C GLN A 456 39.29 -8.36 6.32
N ALA A 457 39.25 -9.63 5.92
CA ALA A 457 38.20 -10.56 6.28
C ALA A 457 38.14 -10.74 7.80
N ALA A 458 37.21 -10.03 8.45
CA ALA A 458 36.84 -10.33 9.82
C ALA A 458 36.02 -11.62 9.85
N VAL A 459 36.26 -12.48 10.85
CA VAL A 459 35.39 -13.62 11.13
C VAL A 459 34.03 -13.06 11.54
N GLY A 460 33.08 -13.06 10.61
CA GLY A 460 31.72 -12.60 10.86
C GLY A 460 30.97 -13.49 11.87
N PRO A 461 29.88 -13.00 12.46
CA PRO A 461 29.01 -13.80 13.31
C PRO A 461 28.46 -15.01 12.54
N ARG A 462 28.20 -16.11 13.26
CA ARG A 462 27.50 -17.26 12.69
C ARG A 462 26.00 -16.99 12.67
N PHE A 463 25.37 -17.28 11.54
CA PHE A 463 23.92 -17.28 11.41
C PHE A 463 23.32 -18.67 11.74
N PRO A 464 22.06 -18.74 12.20
CA PRO A 464 21.19 -17.61 12.53
C PRO A 464 21.65 -16.87 13.80
N LEU A 465 21.41 -15.56 13.87
CA LEU A 465 21.76 -14.72 15.03
C LEU A 465 20.56 -13.91 15.52
N VAL A 466 20.44 -13.71 16.82
CA VAL A 466 19.48 -12.77 17.41
C VAL A 466 20.08 -11.36 17.40
N LEU A 467 19.41 -10.39 16.79
CA LEU A 467 19.92 -9.03 16.59
C LEU A 467 19.62 -8.15 17.81
N GLU A 468 20.40 -8.32 18.87
CA GLU A 468 20.23 -7.54 20.13
C GLU A 468 21.13 -6.29 20.17
N LYS A 469 22.19 -6.27 19.38
CA LYS A 469 23.19 -5.19 19.31
C LYS A 469 23.65 -4.96 17.89
N VAL A 470 24.31 -3.82 17.66
CA VAL A 470 24.95 -3.52 16.38
C VAL A 470 25.86 -4.67 15.98
N THR A 471 25.64 -5.19 14.77
CA THR A 471 26.29 -6.41 14.30
C THR A 471 26.78 -6.19 12.88
N THR A 472 28.06 -6.47 12.64
CA THR A 472 28.72 -6.25 11.36
C THR A 472 29.17 -7.56 10.73
N VAL A 473 28.99 -7.68 9.41
CA VAL A 473 29.28 -8.88 8.62
C VAL A 473 29.91 -8.49 7.30
N MET A 474 30.99 -9.18 6.91
CA MET A 474 31.52 -9.07 5.55
C MET A 474 30.69 -9.93 4.60
N VAL A 475 30.13 -9.33 3.56
CA VAL A 475 29.26 -10.00 2.58
C VAL A 475 29.96 -10.02 1.22
N PRO A 476 30.20 -11.21 0.65
CA PRO A 476 30.84 -11.31 -0.67
C PRO A 476 29.91 -10.83 -1.77
N ARG A 477 30.49 -10.12 -2.74
CA ARG A 477 29.79 -9.63 -3.92
C ARG A 477 29.91 -10.64 -5.07
N PRO A 478 28.82 -10.93 -5.81
CA PRO A 478 28.88 -11.87 -6.93
C PRO A 478 29.79 -11.40 -8.07
N LYS A 479 29.91 -10.09 -8.27
CA LYS A 479 30.76 -9.48 -9.30
C LYS A 479 31.12 -8.04 -8.94
N LYS A 480 32.42 -7.72 -9.01
CA LYS A 480 32.95 -6.35 -8.95
C LYS A 480 33.11 -5.71 -10.33
N GLY A 481 33.26 -4.38 -10.38
CA GLY A 481 33.59 -3.62 -11.59
C GLY A 481 32.55 -3.76 -12.71
N ARG A 482 31.26 -3.80 -12.35
CA ARG A 482 30.18 -3.97 -13.33
C ARG A 482 30.12 -2.79 -14.30
N THR A 483 29.99 -3.07 -15.58
CA THR A 483 29.84 -2.03 -16.61
C THR A 483 28.47 -1.33 -16.49
N ALA A 484 28.34 -0.12 -17.05
CA ALA A 484 27.05 0.58 -17.12
C ALA A 484 25.94 -0.26 -17.78
N LYS A 485 26.29 -1.04 -18.82
CA LYS A 485 25.35 -1.95 -19.48
C LYS A 485 24.86 -3.04 -18.53
N GLU A 486 25.75 -3.63 -17.74
CA GLU A 486 25.38 -4.66 -16.77
C GLU A 486 24.50 -4.09 -15.67
N LYS A 487 24.85 -2.92 -15.12
CA LYS A 487 24.04 -2.21 -14.11
C LYS A 487 22.65 -1.87 -14.64
N SER A 488 22.54 -1.44 -15.90
CA SER A 488 21.24 -1.21 -16.53
C SER A 488 20.42 -2.50 -16.71
N ALA A 489 21.08 -3.64 -16.94
CA ALA A 489 20.42 -4.92 -17.17
C ALA A 489 19.94 -5.61 -15.88
N ALA A 490 20.65 -5.43 -14.76
CA ALA A 490 20.23 -5.96 -13.46
C ALA A 490 20.67 -5.08 -12.28
N SER A 491 19.79 -4.90 -11.30
CA SER A 491 20.15 -4.26 -10.03
C SER A 491 20.92 -5.22 -9.12
N GLU A 492 21.93 -4.73 -8.41
CA GLU A 492 22.62 -5.45 -7.34
C GLU A 492 21.83 -5.31 -6.04
N ILE A 493 21.31 -6.41 -5.50
CA ILE A 493 20.37 -6.42 -4.38
C ILE A 493 21.04 -7.05 -3.16
N LEU A 494 21.11 -6.30 -2.06
CA LEU A 494 21.40 -6.86 -0.74
C LEU A 494 20.13 -7.50 -0.18
N VAL A 495 20.23 -8.75 0.26
CA VAL A 495 19.15 -9.51 0.87
C VAL A 495 19.50 -9.85 2.30
N VAL A 496 18.65 -9.42 3.23
CA VAL A 496 18.62 -9.94 4.61
C VAL A 496 17.65 -11.10 4.65
N GLU A 497 18.16 -12.30 4.84
CA GLU A 497 17.42 -13.55 4.76
C GLU A 497 17.01 -14.04 6.15
N GLY A 498 15.90 -14.80 6.19
CA GLY A 498 15.51 -15.53 7.38
C GLY A 498 15.21 -14.62 8.57
N ILE A 499 14.57 -13.47 8.34
CA ILE A 499 14.12 -12.57 9.40
C ILE A 499 12.96 -13.27 10.12
N GLU A 500 13.24 -13.93 11.25
CA GLU A 500 12.25 -14.56 12.10
C GLU A 500 11.83 -13.61 13.22
N LEU A 501 10.53 -13.37 13.34
CA LEU A 501 9.93 -12.51 14.35
C LEU A 501 8.49 -12.94 14.69
N GLU A 502 7.93 -12.35 15.74
CA GLU A 502 6.52 -12.47 16.10
C GLU A 502 5.68 -11.36 15.43
N GLY A 503 4.65 -11.75 14.67
CA GLY A 503 3.91 -10.83 13.81
C GLY A 503 3.15 -9.72 14.53
N ASP A 504 2.72 -9.97 15.76
CA ASP A 504 2.07 -8.98 16.63
C ASP A 504 3.04 -7.97 17.28
N LYS A 505 4.36 -8.05 17.01
CA LYS A 505 5.37 -7.14 17.59
C LYS A 505 5.85 -6.13 16.57
N VAL A 506 6.06 -4.91 17.02
CA VAL A 506 6.84 -3.94 16.25
C VAL A 506 8.31 -4.38 16.28
N VAL A 507 8.90 -4.60 15.12
CA VAL A 507 10.32 -4.92 14.97
C VAL A 507 10.94 -3.97 13.98
N GLN A 508 12.07 -3.35 14.35
CA GLN A 508 12.74 -2.36 13.52
C GLN A 508 14.27 -2.49 13.62
N PHE A 509 14.93 -2.44 12.47
CA PHE A 509 16.38 -2.30 12.37
C PHE A 509 16.76 -1.56 11.09
N GLU A 510 17.92 -0.90 11.09
CA GLU A 510 18.50 -0.23 9.93
C GLU A 510 19.67 -1.08 9.38
N VAL A 511 19.99 -0.89 8.10
CA VAL A 511 21.14 -1.51 7.45
C VAL A 511 22.01 -0.42 6.85
N VAL A 512 23.29 -0.41 7.23
CA VAL A 512 24.30 0.50 6.67
C VAL A 512 25.46 -0.30 6.08
N ILE A 513 26.12 0.25 5.07
CA ILE A 513 27.18 -0.42 4.28
C ILE A 513 28.45 0.41 4.29
N ASN A 514 29.58 -0.24 4.60
CA ASN A 514 30.93 0.35 4.67
C ASN A 514 30.98 1.64 5.50
N ASP A 515 30.32 1.63 6.66
CA ASP A 515 30.23 2.75 7.57
C ASP A 515 30.88 2.43 8.91
N ASP A 516 31.11 3.45 9.73
CA ASP A 516 31.57 3.30 11.11
C ASP A 516 30.49 2.58 11.95
N PRO A 517 30.74 1.34 12.41
CA PRO A 517 29.75 0.60 13.22
C PRO A 517 29.52 1.22 14.60
N ASP A 518 30.46 2.02 15.11
CA ASP A 518 30.32 2.68 16.42
C ASP A 518 29.49 3.97 16.31
N ASN A 519 29.41 4.56 15.11
CA ASN A 519 28.57 5.72 14.82
C ASN A 519 27.85 5.60 13.46
N PRO A 520 26.86 4.69 13.33
CA PRO A 520 26.17 4.45 12.08
C PRO A 520 25.42 5.69 11.56
N SER A 521 25.63 6.00 10.30
CA SER A 521 25.06 7.14 9.60
C SER A 521 23.55 6.96 9.33
N GLY A 522 22.87 8.08 9.12
CA GLY A 522 21.44 8.13 8.83
C GLY A 522 21.11 8.12 7.34
N PRO A 523 19.82 8.21 6.98
CA PRO A 523 19.36 8.13 5.59
C PRO A 523 19.88 9.27 4.71
N SER A 524 20.26 10.41 5.29
CA SER A 524 20.91 11.51 4.57
C SER A 524 22.31 11.16 4.05
N ASN A 525 22.87 10.00 4.42
CA ASN A 525 24.17 9.50 3.99
C ASN A 525 24.05 8.28 3.06
N SER A 526 24.92 8.21 2.04
CA SER A 526 24.88 7.14 1.03
C SER A 526 25.10 5.74 1.61
N GLU A 527 25.80 5.62 2.73
CA GLU A 527 26.05 4.37 3.44
C GLU A 527 24.76 3.71 3.94
N PHE A 528 23.70 4.47 4.16
CA PHE A 528 22.41 3.96 4.60
C PHE A 528 21.71 3.22 3.45
N ALA A 529 21.62 1.90 3.55
CA ALA A 529 21.02 1.04 2.52
C ALA A 529 19.50 0.91 2.65
N GLY A 530 18.98 1.08 3.87
CA GLY A 530 17.55 1.01 4.14
C GLY A 530 17.22 0.53 5.55
N SER A 531 15.94 0.21 5.75
CA SER A 531 15.44 -0.29 7.04
C SER A 531 14.35 -1.34 6.87
N PHE A 532 14.19 -2.13 7.93
CA PHE A 532 13.09 -3.06 8.14
C PHE A 532 12.15 -2.48 9.20
N LEU A 533 10.84 -2.59 8.97
CA LEU A 533 9.81 -2.30 9.95
C LEU A 533 8.67 -3.31 9.80
N ASN A 534 8.39 -4.07 10.85
CA ASN A 534 7.16 -4.85 10.98
C ASN A 534 6.08 -4.02 11.68
N ILE A 535 4.94 -3.84 11.02
CA ILE A 535 3.71 -3.37 11.66
C ILE A 535 3.03 -4.58 12.31
N PRO A 536 2.55 -4.50 13.57
CA PRO A 536 1.81 -5.58 14.21
C PRO A 536 0.63 -6.08 13.36
N HIS A 537 0.63 -7.36 13.02
CA HIS A 537 -0.48 -8.06 12.37
C HIS A 537 -0.33 -9.58 12.55
N VAL A 538 -1.45 -10.31 12.48
CA VAL A 538 -1.45 -11.77 12.67
C VAL A 538 -1.86 -12.49 11.38
N HIS A 539 -1.06 -13.47 10.98
CA HIS A 539 -1.36 -14.36 9.87
C HIS A 539 -2.07 -15.64 10.34
N GLY A 540 -3.41 -15.70 10.23
CA GLY A 540 -4.17 -16.95 10.15
C GLY A 540 -4.06 -17.98 11.31
N ASN A 541 -4.90 -19.01 11.22
CA ASN A 541 -5.46 -19.77 12.37
C ASN A 541 -4.59 -20.85 13.05
N ASN A 542 -3.28 -20.92 12.82
CA ASN A 542 -2.49 -22.07 13.33
C ASN A 542 -1.93 -21.88 14.75
N GLY A 543 -2.30 -20.80 15.44
CA GLY A 543 -1.79 -20.52 16.80
C GLY A 543 -0.30 -20.16 16.86
N HIS A 544 0.38 -20.09 15.71
CA HIS A 544 1.78 -19.68 15.61
C HIS A 544 1.86 -18.24 15.07
N ASN A 545 2.36 -17.33 15.91
CA ASN A 545 2.57 -15.91 15.58
C ASN A 545 3.88 -15.66 14.82
N LYS A 546 4.78 -16.65 14.86
CA LYS A 546 6.11 -16.51 14.29
C LYS A 546 6.06 -16.76 12.80
N PHE A 547 6.72 -15.89 12.05
CA PHE A 547 6.93 -16.07 10.63
C PHE A 547 8.36 -15.71 10.27
N VAL A 548 8.75 -16.14 9.07
CA VAL A 548 10.05 -15.85 8.48
C VAL A 548 9.85 -15.02 7.23
N THR A 549 10.59 -13.93 7.13
CA THR A 549 10.54 -13.00 6.01
C THR A 549 11.94 -12.59 5.55
N GLY A 550 12.03 -11.67 4.60
CA GLY A 550 13.30 -11.12 4.12
C GLY A 550 13.18 -9.63 3.76
N LEU A 551 14.32 -8.96 3.72
CA LEU A 551 14.44 -7.57 3.28
C LEU A 551 15.33 -7.52 2.02
N ARG A 552 14.85 -6.85 0.98
CA ARG A 552 15.59 -6.63 -0.28
C ARG A 552 15.87 -5.15 -0.45
N MET A 553 17.11 -4.78 -0.71
CA MET A 553 17.54 -3.40 -0.93
C MET A 553 18.41 -3.33 -2.17
N ASP A 554 18.05 -2.49 -3.14
CA ASP A 554 18.91 -2.19 -4.28
C ASP A 554 20.07 -1.32 -3.80
N ILE A 555 21.28 -1.84 -3.93
CA ILE A 555 22.52 -1.18 -3.50
C ILE A 555 23.36 -0.72 -4.69
N THR A 556 22.83 -0.78 -5.92
CA THR A 556 23.58 -0.44 -7.14
C THR A 556 24.10 1.00 -7.09
N GLU A 557 23.22 1.94 -6.78
CA GLU A 557 23.55 3.37 -6.67
C GLU A 557 24.44 3.65 -5.45
N LEU A 558 24.14 3.00 -4.33
CA LEU A 558 24.90 3.11 -3.09
C LEU A 558 26.38 2.75 -3.32
N LEU A 559 26.65 1.62 -3.98
CA LEU A 559 28.02 1.14 -4.22
C LEU A 559 28.83 2.10 -5.08
N GLU A 560 28.19 2.84 -5.99
CA GLU A 560 28.82 3.92 -6.75
C GLU A 560 29.19 5.09 -5.83
N ASP A 561 28.25 5.55 -5.00
CA ASP A 561 28.42 6.73 -4.14
C ASP A 561 29.56 6.56 -3.14
N ILE A 562 29.66 5.39 -2.50
CA ILE A 562 30.69 5.10 -1.50
C ILE A 562 32.00 4.60 -2.12
N GLY A 563 32.09 4.47 -3.46
CA GLY A 563 33.28 4.00 -4.16
C GLY A 563 33.61 2.51 -3.91
N ALA A 564 32.58 1.67 -3.71
CA ALA A 564 32.72 0.23 -3.43
C ALA A 564 32.61 -0.67 -4.66
N GLU A 565 32.47 -0.12 -5.87
CA GLU A 565 32.19 -0.93 -7.07
C GLU A 565 33.24 -2.01 -7.37
N ASN A 566 34.49 -1.78 -6.94
CA ASN A 566 35.62 -2.68 -7.17
C ASN A 566 35.94 -3.59 -5.97
N ASP A 567 35.18 -3.48 -4.87
CA ASP A 567 35.38 -4.30 -3.68
C ASP A 567 34.84 -5.72 -3.91
N ASP A 568 35.59 -6.75 -3.51
CA ASP A 568 35.15 -8.16 -3.59
C ASP A 568 34.12 -8.51 -2.50
N GLN A 569 34.13 -7.77 -1.39
CA GLN A 569 33.20 -7.90 -0.28
C GLN A 569 32.86 -6.52 0.26
N ILE A 570 31.69 -6.38 0.86
CA ILE A 570 31.27 -5.16 1.57
C ILE A 570 31.00 -5.46 3.03
N GLN A 571 31.23 -4.46 3.88
CA GLN A 571 30.88 -4.51 5.28
C GLN A 571 29.42 -4.10 5.44
N VAL A 572 28.57 -5.02 5.89
CA VAL A 572 27.15 -4.76 6.18
C VAL A 572 26.98 -4.70 7.69
N THR A 573 26.44 -3.59 8.19
CA THR A 573 26.16 -3.38 9.61
C THR A 573 24.64 -3.31 9.83
N LEU A 574 24.14 -4.21 10.67
CA LEU A 574 22.76 -4.27 11.13
C LEU A 574 22.63 -3.50 12.44
N VAL A 575 21.76 -2.49 12.46
CA VAL A 575 21.58 -1.57 13.59
C VAL A 575 20.18 -1.79 14.20
N PRO A 576 20.05 -2.54 15.30
CA PRO A 576 18.76 -2.73 15.94
C PRO A 576 18.19 -1.40 16.45
N LYS A 577 16.87 -1.22 16.30
CA LYS A 577 16.11 -0.12 16.89
C LYS A 577 15.12 -0.66 17.92
N LYS A 578 14.39 0.25 18.58
CA LYS A 578 13.42 -0.10 19.62
C LYS A 578 12.32 -1.01 19.07
N SER A 579 12.39 -2.27 19.47
CA SER A 579 11.48 -3.35 19.06
C SER A 579 10.75 -3.92 20.28
N ASP A 580 9.57 -4.50 20.07
CA ASP A 580 8.72 -5.10 21.11
C ASP A 580 8.95 -6.61 21.28
N GLY A 581 9.89 -7.17 20.51
CA GLY A 581 10.27 -8.57 20.56
C GLY A 581 11.63 -8.81 19.91
N PRO A 582 12.22 -10.00 20.14
CA PRO A 582 13.47 -10.38 19.50
C PRO A 582 13.29 -10.58 17.99
N VAL A 583 14.36 -10.34 17.23
CA VAL A 583 14.42 -10.66 15.81
C VAL A 583 15.65 -11.51 15.54
N THR A 584 15.46 -12.62 14.84
CA THR A 584 16.55 -13.49 14.41
C THR A 584 16.79 -13.28 12.93
N ILE A 585 18.06 -13.14 12.54
CA ILE A 585 18.50 -13.00 11.15
C ILE A 585 19.10 -14.34 10.72
N GLY A 586 18.67 -14.87 9.58
CA GLY A 586 19.12 -16.15 9.05
C GLY A 586 20.34 -16.04 8.12
N GLY A 587 20.59 -14.88 7.53
CA GLY A 587 21.75 -14.66 6.69
C GLY A 587 21.76 -13.32 5.95
N LEU A 588 22.87 -13.05 5.27
CA LEU A 588 23.04 -11.92 4.36
C LEU A 588 23.65 -12.43 3.06
N LYS A 589 23.10 -12.00 1.92
CA LYS A 589 23.67 -12.28 0.61
C LYS A 589 23.43 -11.13 -0.35
N ILE A 590 24.15 -11.14 -1.46
CA ILE A 590 23.93 -10.23 -2.58
C ILE A 590 23.54 -11.05 -3.81
N GLU A 591 22.51 -10.61 -4.50
CA GLU A 591 22.02 -11.23 -5.75
C GLU A 591 21.71 -10.15 -6.81
N TYR A 592 21.29 -10.60 -8.00
CA TYR A 592 20.89 -9.70 -9.07
C TYR A 592 19.39 -9.81 -9.36
N SER A 593 18.74 -8.66 -9.54
CA SER A 593 17.34 -8.56 -9.95
C SER A 593 17.24 -8.00 -11.37
N SER A 594 16.59 -8.75 -12.27
CA SER A 594 16.55 -8.51 -13.73
C SER A 594 15.18 -8.07 -14.27
#